data_AF-A0A7V1MIJ4-F1
#
_entry.id   AF-A0A7V1MIJ4-F1
#
_cell.length_a   1.000
_cell.length_b   1.000
_cell.length_c   1.000
_cell.angle_alpha   90.00
_cell.angle_beta   90.00
_cell.angle_gamma   90.00
#
_symmetry.space_group_name_H-M   'P 1'
#
loop_
_entity.id
_entity.type
_entity.pdbx_description
1 polymer ?
#
loop_
_entity_poly.entity_id
_entity_poly.type
_entity_poly.pdbx_seq_one_letter_code
_entity_poly.pdbx_strand_id
1 'polypeptide(L)'
;MARRLFLVDGMSNVFRAYYAIRGLATSRGLPTNAIYGFTTMLRKLILEEKPDYLAVVFDTGEPTFRHEIFPQYKANRAEMPDDLAL
;
A
#
# COMPACT_ATOMS: atom_id res chain seq x y z
N MET A 1 13.35 18.54 21.42
CA MET A 1 13.52 17.59 20.30
C MET A 1 12.73 18.09 19.09
N ALA A 2 13.20 17.80 17.88
CA ALA A 2 12.44 18.10 16.66
C ALA A 2 11.27 17.11 16.51
N ARG A 3 10.12 17.59 16.04
CA ARG A 3 8.97 16.73 15.73
C ARG A 3 9.27 15.86 14.52
N ARG A 4 8.80 14.61 14.55
CA ARG A 4 9.02 13.60 13.50
C ARG A 4 7.74 13.35 12.69
N LEU A 5 7.85 13.45 11.37
CA LEU A 5 6.81 13.12 10.41
C LEU A 5 7.19 11.86 9.63
N PHE A 6 6.27 10.90 9.57
CA PHE A 6 6.41 9.67 8.80
C PHE A 6 5.44 9.69 7.61
N LEU A 7 5.97 9.48 6.41
CA LEU A 7 5.19 9.36 5.17
C LEU A 7 5.32 7.92 4.67
N VAL A 8 4.20 7.20 4.63
CA VAL A 8 4.14 5.80 4.20
C VAL A 8 3.57 5.73 2.81
N ASP A 9 4.28 5.10 1.87
CA ASP A 9 3.72 4.71 0.57
C ASP A 9 2.71 3.57 0.78
N GLY A 10 1.42 3.91 0.68
CA GLY A 10 0.32 3.00 0.92
C GLY A 10 0.28 1.87 -0.10
N MET A 11 0.39 2.19 -1.40
CA MET A 11 0.24 1.21 -2.47
C MET A 11 1.36 0.16 -2.40
N SER A 12 2.61 0.60 -2.23
CA SER A 12 3.76 -0.31 -2.10
C SER A 12 3.62 -1.26 -0.90
N ASN A 13 3.18 -0.74 0.25
CA ASN A 13 3.00 -1.58 1.45
C ASN A 13 1.78 -2.51 1.35
N VAL A 14 0.70 -2.11 0.68
CA VAL A 14 -0.46 -2.97 0.40
C VAL A 14 -0.05 -4.16 -0.48
N PHE A 15 0.67 -3.91 -1.59
CA PHE A 15 1.19 -5.00 -2.44
C PHE A 15 2.15 -5.92 -1.67
N ARG A 16 3.04 -5.35 -0.84
CA ARG A 16 3.94 -6.13 0.02
C ARG A 16 3.17 -7.04 0.97
N ALA A 17 2.11 -6.53 1.61
CA ALA A 17 1.26 -7.31 2.50
C ALA A 17 0.52 -8.43 1.75
N TYR A 18 -0.05 -8.12 0.59
CA TYR A 18 -0.76 -9.06 -0.27
C TYR A 18 0.11 -10.25 -0.67
N TYR A 19 1.35 -10.01 -1.09
CA TYR A 19 2.25 -11.08 -1.52
C TYR A 19 2.87 -11.87 -0.36
N ALA A 20 3.01 -11.25 0.82
CA ALA A 20 3.61 -11.89 1.99
C ALA A 20 2.67 -12.88 2.70
N ILE A 21 1.35 -12.64 2.68
CA ILE A 21 0.35 -13.44 3.39
C ILE A 21 -0.58 -14.10 2.37
N ARG A 22 -0.62 -15.43 2.35
CA ARG A 22 -1.44 -16.22 1.41
C ARG A 22 -2.61 -16.90 2.11
N GLY A 23 -3.75 -16.99 1.42
CA GLY A 23 -4.90 -17.77 1.87
C GLY A 23 -5.68 -17.19 3.07
N LEU A 24 -5.42 -15.95 3.46
CA LEU A 24 -6.20 -15.29 4.51
C LEU A 24 -7.45 -14.65 3.92
N ALA A 25 -8.61 -15.18 4.30
CA ALA A 25 -9.91 -14.70 3.88
C ALA A 25 -10.94 -14.81 5.03
N THR A 26 -12.05 -14.09 4.91
CA THR A 26 -13.21 -14.25 5.80
C THR A 26 -13.90 -15.60 5.57
N SER A 27 -14.84 -15.97 6.45
CA SER A 27 -15.69 -17.17 6.26
C SER A 27 -16.52 -17.16 4.98
N ARG A 28 -16.71 -15.99 4.35
CA ARG A 28 -17.39 -15.82 3.05
C ARG A 28 -16.42 -15.81 1.86
N GLY A 29 -15.14 -16.09 2.07
CA GLY A 29 -14.13 -16.12 1.02
C GLY A 29 -13.56 -14.77 0.61
N LEU A 30 -14.01 -13.65 1.22
CA LEU A 30 -13.42 -12.33 0.94
C LEU A 30 -11.95 -12.27 1.40
N PRO A 31 -10.97 -12.03 0.52
CA PRO A 31 -9.56 -11.91 0.89
C PRO A 31 -9.33 -10.77 1.87
N THR A 32 -8.52 -11.01 2.90
CA THR A 32 -8.19 -10.00 3.94
C THR A 32 -6.70 -9.94 4.24
N ASN A 33 -5.88 -10.72 3.54
CA ASN A 33 -4.42 -10.77 3.66
C ASN A 33 -3.75 -9.40 3.56
N ALA A 34 -4.10 -8.61 2.53
CA ALA A 34 -3.48 -7.32 2.29
C ALA A 34 -3.79 -6.31 3.40
N ILE A 35 -5.06 -6.22 3.81
CA ILE A 35 -5.52 -5.33 4.89
C ILE A 35 -4.87 -5.73 6.22
N TYR A 36 -4.88 -7.03 6.54
CA TYR A 36 -4.28 -7.53 7.77
C TYR A 36 -2.77 -7.26 7.83
N GLY A 37 -2.04 -7.55 6.75
CA GLY A 37 -0.59 -7.32 6.70
C GLY A 37 -0.25 -5.83 6.76
N PHE A 38 -0.95 -5.00 5.99
CA PHE A 38 -0.72 -3.55 5.97
C PHE A 38 -0.97 -2.91 7.35
N THR A 39 -2.11 -3.22 7.98
CA THR A 39 -2.46 -2.68 9.30
C THR A 39 -1.48 -3.16 10.38
N THR A 40 -0.99 -4.40 10.28
CA THR A 40 0.05 -4.93 11.20
C THR A 40 1.37 -4.18 11.05
N MET A 41 1.82 -3.92 9.82
CA MET A 41 3.04 -3.14 9.55
C MET A 41 2.90 -1.70 10.07
N LEU A 42 1.75 -1.07 9.82
CA LEU A 42 1.49 0.30 10.29
C LEU A 42 1.45 0.38 11.82
N ARG A 43 0.79 -0.59 12.47
CA ARG A 43 0.74 -0.68 13.94
C ARG A 43 2.14 -0.86 14.53
N LYS A 44 2.98 -1.70 13.94
CA LYS A 44 4.38 -1.88 14.36
C LYS A 44 5.15 -0.57 14.28
N LEU A 45 5.06 0.14 13.16
CA LEU A 45 5.69 1.44 12.97
C LEU A 45 5.25 2.44 14.05
N ILE A 46 3.95 2.55 14.32
CA ILE A 46 3.43 3.48 15.35
C ILE A 46 3.98 3.14 16.74
N LEU A 47 4.03 1.86 17.09
CA LEU A 47 4.47 1.41 18.42
C LEU A 47 5.98 1.57 18.64
N GLU A 48 6.79 1.26 17.63
CA GLU A 48 8.25 1.31 17.71
C GLU A 48 8.78 2.73 17.54
N GLU A 49 8.26 3.46 16.55
CA GLU A 49 8.79 4.77 16.17
C GLU A 49 8.11 5.93 16.90
N LYS A 50 6.90 5.76 17.43
CA LYS A 50 6.15 6.80 18.16
C LYS A 50 6.21 8.18 17.46
N PRO A 51 5.80 8.27 16.18
CA PRO A 51 5.91 9.51 15.43
C PRO A 51 4.95 10.58 15.96
N ASP A 52 5.35 11.86 15.89
CA ASP A 52 4.45 12.98 16.18
C ASP A 52 3.37 13.13 15.10
N TYR A 53 3.73 12.82 13.85
CA TYR A 53 2.84 12.86 12.70
C TYR A 53 3.04 11.66 11.78
N LEU A 54 1.94 11.18 11.21
CA LEU A 54 1.91 10.06 10.28
C LEU A 54 0.93 10.36 9.16
N ALA A 55 1.35 10.16 7.92
CA ALA A 55 0.46 10.14 6.76
C ALA A 55 0.75 8.92 5.89
N VAL A 56 -0.32 8.33 5.36
CA VAL A 56 -0.25 7.30 4.33
C VAL A 56 -0.63 7.95 3.00
N VAL A 57 0.24 7.82 2.02
CA VAL A 57 0.08 8.43 0.69
C VAL A 57 -0.32 7.34 -0.29
N PHE A 58 -1.40 7.56 -1.02
CA PHE A 58 -1.88 6.66 -2.06
C PHE A 58 -1.70 7.32 -3.43
N ASP A 59 -1.27 6.53 -4.40
CA ASP A 59 -1.22 6.95 -5.79
C ASP A 59 -2.65 7.12 -6.34
N THR A 60 -2.85 8.15 -7.16
CA THR A 60 -4.07 8.29 -7.97
C THR A 60 -3.90 7.53 -9.28
N GLY A 61 -5.01 7.05 -9.85
CA GLY A 61 -5.04 6.46 -11.19
C GLY A 61 -4.95 7.48 -12.33
N GLU A 62 -4.85 8.77 -11.99
CA GLU A 62 -4.86 9.86 -12.97
C GLU A 62 -3.53 9.94 -13.73
N PRO A 63 -3.55 10.19 -15.04
CA PRO A 63 -2.35 10.44 -15.80
C PRO A 63 -1.59 11.65 -15.24
N THR A 64 -0.36 11.42 -14.83
CA THR A 64 0.58 12.50 -14.51
C THR A 64 1.30 12.98 -15.76
N PHE A 65 1.95 14.15 -15.70
CA PHE A 65 2.84 14.70 -16.73
C PHE A 65 3.88 13.68 -17.28
N ARG A 66 4.24 12.66 -16.48
CA ARG A 66 5.17 11.61 -16.92
C ARG A 66 4.60 10.74 -18.04
N HIS A 67 3.28 10.58 -18.11
CA HIS A 67 2.61 9.88 -19.20
C HIS A 67 2.58 10.72 -20.49
N GLU A 68 2.56 12.05 -20.37
CA GLU A 68 2.62 12.96 -21.53
C GLU A 68 4.01 12.95 -22.17
N ILE A 69 5.06 12.97 -21.34
CA ILE A 69 6.46 12.98 -21.81
C ILE A 69 6.91 11.58 -22.27
N PHE A 70 6.36 10.53 -21.67
CA PHE A 70 6.73 9.15 -21.99
C PHE A 70 5.49 8.22 -21.97
N PRO A 71 4.90 7.95 -23.15
CA PRO A 71 3.70 7.11 -23.25
C PRO A 71 3.86 5.68 -22.71
N GLN A 72 5.10 5.17 -22.64
CA GLN A 72 5.40 3.83 -22.13
C GLN A 72 5.67 3.81 -20.62
N TYR A 73 5.47 4.94 -19.93
CA TYR A 73 5.64 5.01 -18.47
C TYR A 73 4.69 4.01 -17.78
N LYS A 74 5.24 3.15 -16.92
CA LYS A 74 4.54 2.06 -16.21
C LYS A 74 3.95 0.96 -17.11
N ALA A 75 4.22 0.93 -18.42
CA ALA A 75 3.67 -0.07 -19.35
C ALA A 75 4.02 -1.54 -19.01
N ASN A 76 5.08 -1.76 -18.24
CA ASN A 76 5.52 -3.09 -17.79
C ASN A 76 5.00 -3.49 -16.41
N ARG A 77 4.15 -2.67 -15.76
CA ARG A 77 3.56 -3.05 -14.48
C ARG A 77 2.47 -4.08 -14.72
N ALA A 78 2.49 -5.15 -13.92
CA ALA A 78 1.38 -6.08 -13.87
C ALA A 78 0.13 -5.36 -13.36
N GLU A 79 -1.03 -5.75 -13.87
CA GLU A 79 -2.32 -5.29 -13.35
C GLU A 79 -2.47 -5.70 -11.88
N MET A 80 -3.24 -4.90 -11.15
CA MET A 80 -3.58 -5.24 -9.77
C MET A 80 -4.38 -6.55 -9.76
N PRO A 81 -4.01 -7.55 -8.94
CA PRO A 81 -4.79 -8.77 -8.83
C PRO A 81 -6.26 -8.49 -8.52
N ASP A 82 -7.17 -9.18 -9.19
CA ASP A 82 -8.63 -8.97 -9.04
C ASP A 82 -9.06 -9.04 -7.58
N ASP A 83 -8.50 -9.97 -6.82
CA ASP A 83 -8.82 -10.23 -5.41
C ASP A 83 -8.27 -9.15 -4.45
N LEU A 84 -7.35 -8.32 -4.91
CA LEU A 84 -6.87 -7.10 -4.24
C LEU A 84 -7.64 -5.84 -4.68
N ALA A 85 -8.21 -5.87 -5.88
CA ALA A 85 -8.99 -4.78 -6.46
C ALA A 85 -10.46 -4.73 -5.99
N LEU A 86 -10.91 -5.74 -5.24
CA LEU A 86 -12.28 -5.92 -4.72
C LEU A 86 -12.75 -4.81 -3.77
#